data_AF-A0A853IHR3-F1
#
_entry.id   AF-A0A853IHR3-F1
#
_cell.length_a   1.000
_cell.length_b   1.000
_cell.length_c   1.000
_cell.angle_alpha   90.00
_cell.angle_beta   90.00
_cell.angle_gamma   90.00
#
_symmetry.space_group_name_H-M   'P 1'
#
loop_
_entity.id
_entity.type
_entity.pdbx_description
1 polymer ?
#
loop_
_entity_poly.entity_id
_entity_poly.type
_entity_poly.pdbx_seq_one_letter_code
_entity_poly.pdbx_strand_id
1 'polypeptide(L)'
;MQCRVMADLDRYYQKQEQLENAFLIKEIDIKQTAKDLLNDTPVRFFNQTWTFDDVYDHAAGTSKFTDITKSMACHANNPEDLNKTLNQYRQLLIESAFELACIIHGED
;
A
#
# COMPACT_ATOMS: atom_id res chain seq x y z
N MET A 1 9.67 37.71 34.26
CA MET A 1 8.77 37.71 33.09
C MET A 1 9.42 36.96 31.91
N GLN A 2 9.58 35.65 32.05
CA GLN A 2 9.95 34.73 30.97
C GLN A 2 9.18 33.47 31.35
N CYS A 3 8.12 33.09 30.63
CA CYS A 3 7.48 31.77 30.81
C CYS A 3 6.25 31.53 29.91
N ARG A 4 5.63 32.55 29.30
CA ARG A 4 4.52 32.30 28.36
C ARG A 4 5.00 31.76 27.01
N VAL A 5 6.01 32.39 26.44
CA VAL A 5 6.59 32.00 25.15
C VAL A 5 7.17 30.58 25.18
N MET A 6 7.83 30.18 26.29
CA MET A 6 8.35 28.82 26.47
C MET A 6 7.22 27.78 26.61
N ALA A 7 6.16 28.09 27.37
CA ALA A 7 5.00 27.19 27.50
C ALA A 7 4.22 27.02 26.18
N ASP A 8 4.13 28.08 25.37
CA ASP A 8 3.50 28.01 24.04
C ASP A 8 4.37 27.22 23.03
N LEU A 9 5.71 27.33 23.12
CA LEU A 9 6.66 26.53 22.35
C LEU A 9 6.59 25.04 22.73
N ASP A 10 6.58 24.72 24.04
CA ASP A 10 6.42 23.34 24.51
C ASP A 10 5.10 22.73 24.01
N ARG A 11 4.01 23.49 24.05
CA ARG A 11 2.71 23.05 23.53
C ARG A 11 2.73 22.84 22.02
N TYR A 12 3.49 23.65 21.28
CA TYR A 12 3.68 23.46 19.84
C TYR A 12 4.44 22.17 19.55
N TYR A 13 5.58 21.93 20.23
CA TYR A 13 6.37 20.71 20.04
C TYR A 13 5.60 19.44 20.41
N GLN A 14 4.83 19.45 21.50
CA GLN A 14 3.98 18.32 21.87
C GLN A 14 2.91 18.02 20.82
N LYS A 15 2.30 19.05 20.22
CA LYS A 15 1.35 18.86 19.11
C LYS A 15 2.03 18.31 17.87
N GLN A 16 3.25 18.76 17.58
CA GLN A 16 4.03 18.25 16.45
C GLN A 16 4.36 16.77 16.64
N GLU A 17 4.84 16.37 17.82
CA GLU A 17 5.13 14.96 18.15
C GLU A 17 3.86 14.08 18.06
N GLN A 18 2.72 14.58 18.52
CA GLN A 18 1.44 13.89 18.38
C GLN A 18 1.03 13.68 16.92
N LEU A 19 1.25 14.68 16.06
CA LEU A 19 0.98 14.57 14.63
C LEU A 19 1.93 13.57 13.97
N GLU A 20 3.24 13.65 14.23
CA GLU A 20 4.25 12.73 13.71
C GLU A 20 3.93 11.27 14.10
N ASN A 21 3.55 11.04 15.35
CA ASN A 21 3.12 9.72 15.82
C ASN A 21 1.84 9.24 15.12
N ALA A 22 0.86 10.12 14.91
CA ALA A 22 -0.37 9.78 14.19
C ALA A 22 -0.09 9.41 12.72
N PHE A 23 0.84 10.11 12.05
CA PHE A 23 1.28 9.77 10.70
C PHE A 23 1.96 8.40 10.65
N LEU A 24 2.85 8.10 11.61
CA LEU A 24 3.53 6.79 11.68
C LEU A 24 2.53 5.64 11.88
N ILE A 25 1.56 5.82 12.78
CA ILE A 25 0.52 4.80 13.01
C ILE A 25 -0.29 4.57 11.74
N LYS A 26 -0.69 5.64 11.05
CA LYS A 26 -1.44 5.54 9.79
C LYS A 26 -0.64 4.81 8.70
N GLU A 27 0.66 5.10 8.58
CA GLU A 27 1.52 4.41 7.61
C GLU A 27 1.64 2.91 7.90
N ILE A 28 1.75 2.54 9.18
CA ILE A 28 1.76 1.14 9.62
C ILE A 28 0.44 0.45 9.26
N ASP A 29 -0.69 1.11 9.50
CA ASP A 29 -2.02 0.56 9.20
C ASP A 29 -2.24 0.34 7.70
N ILE A 30 -1.80 1.28 6.84
CA ILE A 30 -1.86 1.13 5.38
C ILE A 30 -1.01 -0.06 4.93
N LYS A 31 0.22 -0.18 5.43
CA LYS A 31 1.12 -1.30 5.11
C LYS A 31 0.54 -2.64 5.56
N GLN A 32 -0.09 -2.68 6.72
CA GLN A 32 -0.73 -3.89 7.23
C GLN A 32 -1.95 -4.26 6.37
N THR A 33 -2.75 -3.27 5.98
CA THR A 33 -3.91 -3.47 5.08
C THR A 33 -3.49 -4.05 3.73
N ALA A 34 -2.44 -3.49 3.11
CA ALA A 34 -1.90 -4.02 1.86
C ALA A 34 -1.42 -5.47 2.00
N LYS A 35 -0.77 -5.79 3.14
CA LYS A 35 -0.32 -7.14 3.45
C LYS A 35 -1.49 -8.10 3.66
N ASP A 36 -2.55 -7.67 4.33
CA ASP A 36 -3.74 -8.50 4.56
C ASP A 36 -4.43 -8.84 3.22
N LEU A 37 -4.58 -7.85 2.33
CA LEU A 37 -5.11 -8.06 0.98
C LEU A 37 -4.27 -9.06 0.17
N LEU A 38 -2.94 -8.96 0.23
CA LEU A 38 -2.02 -9.90 -0.46
C LEU A 38 -2.07 -11.32 0.11
N ASN A 39 -2.45 -11.49 1.37
CA ASN A 39 -2.59 -12.79 2.02
C ASN A 39 -4.02 -13.35 1.93
N ASP A 40 -4.85 -12.80 1.04
CA ASP A 40 -6.27 -13.17 0.87
C ASP A 40 -7.08 -13.07 2.18
N THR A 41 -6.67 -12.15 3.06
CA THR A 41 -7.40 -11.84 4.29
C THR A 41 -8.37 -10.70 4.00
N PRO A 42 -9.70 -10.92 4.10
CA PRO A 42 -10.68 -9.88 3.77
C PRO A 42 -10.54 -8.68 4.69
N VAL A 43 -10.30 -7.50 4.10
CA VAL A 43 -10.25 -6.23 4.83
C VAL A 43 -11.64 -5.65 4.88
N ARG A 44 -12.13 -5.34 6.08
CA ARG A 44 -13.40 -4.64 6.26
C ARG A 44 -13.16 -3.25 6.82
N PHE A 45 -13.64 -2.26 6.09
CA PHE A 45 -13.59 -0.85 6.48
C PHE A 45 -14.95 -0.23 6.18
N PHE A 46 -15.57 0.34 7.21
CA PHE A 46 -16.98 0.77 7.18
C PHE A 46 -17.93 -0.34 6.69
N ASN A 47 -18.58 -0.13 5.54
CA ASN A 47 -19.57 -1.03 4.95
C ASN A 47 -19.07 -1.74 3.68
N GLN A 48 -17.78 -1.60 3.37
CA GLN A 48 -17.15 -2.22 2.21
C GLN A 48 -16.18 -3.31 2.68
N THR A 49 -16.06 -4.36 1.85
CA THR A 49 -15.12 -5.46 2.06
C THR A 49 -14.23 -5.52 0.83
N TRP A 50 -12.93 -5.53 1.05
CA TRP A 50 -11.93 -5.68 0.00
C TRP A 50 -11.21 -7.01 0.16
N THR A 51 -10.90 -7.65 -0.96
CA THR A 51 -10.24 -8.96 -1.04
C THR A 51 -9.04 -8.91 -1.98
N PHE A 52 -8.37 -10.05 -2.14
CA PHE A 52 -7.31 -10.20 -3.13
C PHE A 52 -7.82 -9.96 -4.57
N ASP A 53 -9.08 -10.28 -4.86
CA ASP A 53 -9.66 -10.06 -6.19
C ASP A 53 -9.69 -8.57 -6.55
N ASP A 54 -9.97 -7.68 -5.58
CA ASP A 54 -9.93 -6.24 -5.81
C ASP A 54 -8.50 -5.75 -6.14
N VAL A 55 -7.48 -6.33 -5.50
CA VAL A 55 -6.07 -6.05 -5.83
C VAL A 55 -5.75 -6.52 -7.24
N TYR A 56 -6.24 -7.69 -7.62
CA TYR A 56 -6.04 -8.22 -8.97
C TYR A 56 -6.74 -7.36 -10.02
N ASP A 57 -7.98 -6.96 -9.79
CA ASP A 57 -8.75 -6.09 -10.70
C ASP A 57 -8.09 -4.71 -10.84
N HIS A 58 -7.60 -4.14 -9.74
CA HIS A 58 -6.83 -2.89 -9.76
C HIS A 58 -5.54 -3.04 -10.57
N ALA A 59 -4.79 -4.12 -10.36
CA ALA A 59 -3.59 -4.42 -11.13
C ALA A 59 -3.91 -4.64 -12.63
N ALA A 60 -4.97 -5.37 -12.94
CA ALA A 60 -5.41 -5.68 -14.29
C ALA A 60 -5.81 -4.43 -15.09
N GLY A 61 -6.27 -3.38 -14.41
CA GLY A 61 -6.53 -2.07 -15.00
C GLY A 61 -5.27 -1.34 -15.51
N THR A 62 -4.07 -1.80 -15.13
CA THR A 62 -2.81 -1.16 -15.54
C THR A 62 -2.26 -1.71 -16.86
N SER A 63 -1.63 -0.84 -17.66
CA SER A 63 -0.92 -1.27 -18.88
C SER A 63 0.24 -2.23 -18.57
N LYS A 64 0.90 -2.05 -17.42
CA LYS A 64 1.99 -2.90 -16.92
C LYS A 64 1.55 -4.36 -16.80
N PHE A 65 0.34 -4.63 -16.32
CA PHE A 65 -0.18 -5.99 -16.18
C PHE A 65 -0.24 -6.72 -17.52
N THR A 66 -0.74 -6.03 -18.55
CA THR A 66 -0.86 -6.61 -19.89
C THR A 66 0.52 -6.92 -20.50
N ASP A 67 1.51 -6.06 -20.29
CA ASP A 67 2.86 -6.28 -20.81
C ASP A 67 3.59 -7.41 -20.07
N ILE A 68 3.43 -7.50 -18.75
CA ILE A 68 3.99 -8.58 -17.94
C ILE A 68 3.37 -9.93 -18.35
N THR A 69 2.05 -10.03 -18.48
CA THR A 69 1.39 -11.28 -18.86
C THR A 69 1.77 -11.74 -20.27
N LYS A 70 1.94 -10.82 -21.22
CA LYS A 70 2.53 -11.13 -22.54
C LYS A 70 3.96 -11.67 -22.42
N SER A 71 4.79 -11.02 -21.61
CA SER A 71 6.17 -11.46 -21.36
C SER A 71 6.21 -12.86 -20.73
N MET A 72 5.31 -13.16 -19.79
CA MET A 72 5.19 -14.49 -19.18
C MET A 72 4.88 -15.57 -20.22
N ALA A 73 3.98 -15.28 -21.16
CA ALA A 73 3.65 -16.20 -22.24
C ALA A 73 4.85 -16.43 -23.19
N CYS A 74 5.62 -15.38 -23.50
CA CYS A 74 6.82 -15.48 -24.34
C CYS A 74 7.94 -16.30 -23.67
N HIS A 75 8.08 -16.19 -22.35
CA HIS A 75 9.14 -16.86 -21.59
C HIS A 75 8.72 -18.22 -21.01
N ALA A 76 7.56 -18.76 -21.37
CA ALA A 76 7.03 -20.01 -20.81
C ALA A 76 8.00 -21.20 -20.91
N ASN A 77 8.86 -21.23 -21.93
CA ASN A 77 9.85 -22.29 -22.15
C ASN A 77 11.26 -21.96 -21.60
N ASN A 78 11.47 -20.78 -21.01
CA ASN A 78 12.72 -20.38 -20.37
C ASN A 78 12.49 -20.10 -18.88
N PRO A 79 12.79 -21.06 -17.99
CA PRO A 79 12.53 -20.93 -16.55
C PRO A 79 13.21 -19.73 -15.87
N GLU A 80 14.40 -19.33 -16.31
CA GLU A 80 15.12 -18.19 -15.72
C GLU A 80 14.43 -16.86 -16.04
N ASP A 81 14.07 -16.65 -17.29
CA ASP A 81 13.40 -15.42 -17.73
C ASP A 81 11.93 -15.38 -17.27
N LEU A 82 11.28 -16.55 -17.18
CA LEU A 82 9.96 -16.67 -16.57
C LEU A 82 9.99 -16.26 -15.10
N ASN A 83 11.00 -16.70 -14.33
CA ASN A 83 11.15 -16.33 -12.93
C ASN A 83 11.37 -14.82 -12.75
N LYS A 84 12.15 -14.17 -13.63
CA LYS A 84 12.30 -12.71 -13.61
C LYS A 84 10.97 -12.01 -13.86
N THR A 85 10.21 -12.48 -14.84
CA THR A 85 8.90 -11.91 -15.18
C THR A 85 7.86 -12.14 -14.08
N LEU A 86 7.90 -13.30 -13.40
CA LEU A 86 7.08 -13.59 -12.22
C LEU A 86 7.40 -12.66 -11.05
N ASN A 87 8.67 -12.29 -10.86
CA ASN A 87 9.03 -11.32 -9.84
C ASN A 87 8.49 -9.93 -10.16
N GLN A 88 8.52 -9.52 -11.43
CA GLN A 88 7.88 -8.26 -11.87
C GLN A 88 6.37 -8.29 -11.64
N TYR A 89 5.72 -9.41 -11.94
CA TYR A 89 4.29 -9.61 -11.68
C TYR A 89 3.96 -9.49 -10.18
N ARG A 90 4.74 -10.15 -9.32
CA ARG A 90 4.58 -10.06 -7.86
C ARG A 90 4.77 -8.62 -7.37
N GLN A 91 5.76 -7.92 -7.90
CA GLN A 91 6.00 -6.53 -7.54
C GLN A 91 4.81 -5.64 -7.94
N LEU A 92 4.24 -5.85 -9.13
CA LEU A 92 3.03 -5.12 -9.54
C LEU A 92 1.87 -5.36 -8.57
N LEU A 93 1.62 -6.60 -8.15
CA LEU A 93 0.56 -6.89 -7.18
C LEU A 93 0.82 -6.21 -5.81
N ILE A 94 2.08 -6.13 -5.38
CA ILE A 94 2.44 -5.41 -4.15
C ILE A 94 2.17 -3.91 -4.28
N GLU A 95 2.57 -3.31 -5.41
CA GLU A 95 2.30 -1.90 -5.72
C GLU A 95 0.78 -1.64 -5.73
N SER A 96 0.01 -2.47 -6.44
CA SER A 96 -1.44 -2.36 -6.51
C SER A 96 -2.14 -2.57 -5.17
N ALA A 97 -1.68 -3.50 -4.33
CA ALA A 97 -2.23 -3.70 -3.00
C ALA A 97 -1.98 -2.49 -2.09
N PHE A 98 -0.81 -1.85 -2.23
CA PHE A 98 -0.48 -0.64 -1.48
C PHE A 98 -1.31 0.56 -1.93
N GLU A 99 -1.45 0.77 -3.24
CA GLU A 99 -2.32 1.81 -3.81
C GLU A 99 -3.77 1.62 -3.35
N LEU A 100 -4.29 0.39 -3.41
CA LEU A 100 -5.63 0.08 -2.94
C LEU A 100 -5.78 0.33 -1.44
N ALA A 101 -4.77 -0.02 -0.63
CA ALA A 101 -4.77 0.29 0.79
C ALA A 101 -4.79 1.81 1.06
N CYS A 102 -4.05 2.61 0.31
CA CYS A 102 -4.12 4.08 0.41
C CYS A 102 -5.55 4.59 0.13
N ILE A 103 -6.20 4.10 -0.92
CA ILE A 103 -7.58 4.45 -1.28
C ILE A 103 -8.56 4.07 -0.15
N ILE A 104 -8.42 2.87 0.44
CA ILE A 104 -9.24 2.42 1.56
C ILE A 104 -9.12 3.37 2.77
N HIS A 105 -7.91 3.86 3.03
CA HIS A 105 -7.60 4.79 4.13
C HIS A 105 -7.81 6.28 3.78
N GLY A 106 -8.32 6.57 2.58
CA GLY A 106 -8.63 7.92 2.10
C GLY A 106 -7.39 8.81 1.89
N GLU A 107 -6.26 8.20 1.55
CA GLU A 107 -5.05 8.92 1.08
C GLU A 107 -5.10 8.97 -0.45
N ASP A 108 -5.35 10.16 -1.01
CA ASP A 108 -5.30 10.49 -2.46
C ASP A 108 -3.93 11.06 -2.85
#